data_AF-A0A6J7Q2H7-F1
#
_entry.id   AF-A0A6J7Q2H7-F1
#
_cell.length_a   1.000
_cell.length_b   1.000
_cell.length_c   1.000
_cell.angle_alpha   90.00
_cell.angle_beta   90.00
_cell.angle_gamma   90.00
#
_symmetry.space_group_name_H-M   'P 1'
#
loop_
_entity.id
_entity.type
_entity.pdbx_description
1 polymer ?
#
loop_
_entity_poly.entity_id
_entity_poly.type
_entity_poly.pdbx_seq_one_letter_code
_entity_poly.pdbx_strand_id
1 'polypeptide(L)'
;MAYQEFITVRASARWQLLSKNGAHIQRPLWASTGVKDKAYDDTRYVIELIGPDTVNTMPQGTLDAVKDHGVSRGDALTPNIKNAVADLAALKAVGISMVEVAIKLEREGIDKFVAPWIELIETVKKVASN
;
A
#
# COMPACT_ATOMS: atom_id res chain seq x y z
N MET A 1 7.32 -8.10 7.00
CA MET A 1 6.64 -6.77 6.86
C MET A 1 7.12 -6.14 5.56
N ALA A 2 6.24 -5.59 4.71
CA ALA A 2 6.61 -5.17 3.35
C ALA A 2 7.83 -4.23 3.27
N TYR A 3 7.85 -3.13 4.05
CA TYR A 3 8.98 -2.19 4.02
C TYR A 3 10.27 -2.77 4.63
N GLN A 4 10.16 -3.61 5.66
CA GLN A 4 11.30 -4.35 6.21
C GLN A 4 11.89 -5.32 5.16
N GLU A 5 11.05 -6.04 4.41
CA GLU A 5 11.52 -6.90 3.32
C GLU A 5 12.20 -6.09 2.21
N PHE A 6 11.66 -4.92 1.87
CA PHE A 6 12.29 -4.00 0.92
C PHE A 6 13.70 -3.58 1.38
N ILE A 7 13.86 -3.19 2.65
CA ILE A 7 15.18 -2.86 3.21
C ILE A 7 16.13 -4.07 3.12
N THR A 8 15.65 -5.27 3.47
CA THR A 8 16.44 -6.51 3.37
C THR A 8 16.89 -6.79 1.93
N VAL A 9 15.97 -6.68 0.96
CA VAL A 9 16.29 -6.86 -0.47
C VAL A 9 17.29 -5.82 -0.92
N ARG A 10 17.09 -4.54 -0.57
CA ARG A 10 18.00 -3.44 -0.91
C ARG A 10 19.40 -3.64 -0.32
N ALA A 11 19.52 -4.20 0.87
CA ALA A 11 20.79 -4.48 1.52
C ALA A 11 21.48 -5.75 0.97
N SER A 12 20.75 -6.59 0.20
CA SER A 12 21.28 -7.88 -0.27
C SER A 12 22.43 -7.71 -1.27
N ALA A 13 23.42 -8.61 -1.20
CA ALA A 13 24.55 -8.62 -2.14
C ALA A 13 24.09 -8.74 -3.61
N ARG A 14 23.02 -9.51 -3.84
CA ARG A 14 22.38 -9.63 -5.16
C ARG A 14 21.90 -8.28 -5.68
N TRP A 15 21.17 -7.52 -4.87
CA TRP A 15 20.70 -6.20 -5.27
C TRP A 15 21.86 -5.22 -5.48
N GLN A 16 22.84 -5.21 -4.58
CA GLN A 16 24.01 -4.35 -4.69
C GLN A 16 24.80 -4.58 -5.99
N LEU A 17 24.91 -5.83 -6.45
CA LEU A 17 25.51 -6.15 -7.75
C LEU A 17 24.71 -5.54 -8.91
N LEU A 18 23.38 -5.69 -8.91
CA LEU A 18 22.51 -5.14 -9.96
C LEU A 18 22.56 -3.61 -10.00
N SER A 19 22.51 -2.98 -8.82
CA SER A 19 22.57 -1.51 -8.70
C SER A 19 23.87 -0.93 -9.24
N LYS A 20 25.02 -1.60 -9.00
CA LYS A 20 26.31 -1.21 -9.60
C LYS A 20 26.33 -1.27 -11.13
N ASN A 21 25.43 -2.04 -11.73
CA ASN A 21 25.25 -2.15 -13.18
C ASN A 21 24.09 -1.29 -13.71
N GLY A 22 23.61 -0.32 -12.92
CA GLY A 22 22.59 0.65 -13.35
C GLY A 22 21.14 0.22 -13.16
N ALA A 23 20.88 -0.90 -12.46
CA ALA A 23 19.50 -1.30 -12.18
C ALA A 23 18.79 -0.35 -11.20
N HIS A 24 17.50 -0.13 -11.41
CA HIS A 24 16.64 0.65 -10.52
C HIS A 24 15.83 -0.26 -9.58
N ILE A 25 15.78 0.09 -8.29
CA ILE A 25 15.06 -0.72 -7.31
C ILE A 25 13.55 -0.56 -7.50
N GLN A 26 12.81 -1.66 -7.36
CA GLN A 26 11.37 -1.59 -7.25
C GLN A 26 11.00 -0.97 -5.90
N ARG A 27 10.39 0.22 -5.95
CA ARG A 27 9.92 0.95 -4.77
C ARG A 27 8.59 0.35 -4.28
N PRO A 28 8.41 0.15 -2.96
CA PRO A 28 7.10 -0.14 -2.41
C PRO A 28 6.13 0.98 -2.73
N LEU A 29 4.91 0.62 -3.15
CA LEU A 29 3.84 1.55 -3.44
C LEU A 29 2.65 1.26 -2.52
N TRP A 30 2.24 2.26 -1.74
CA TRP A 30 1.06 2.21 -0.90
C TRP A 30 -0.17 2.64 -1.71
N ALA A 31 -1.09 1.71 -1.91
CA ALA A 31 -2.35 1.93 -2.62
C ALA A 31 -3.55 1.86 -1.67
N SER A 32 -4.70 2.37 -2.12
CA SER A 32 -5.93 2.41 -1.32
C SER A 32 -5.76 3.19 0.00
N THR A 33 -5.00 4.28 -0.04
CA THR A 33 -4.63 5.09 1.13
C THR A 33 -5.67 6.15 1.49
N GLY A 34 -6.85 6.10 0.87
CA GLY A 34 -7.99 6.90 1.32
C GLY A 34 -8.66 6.26 2.53
N VAL A 35 -8.72 7.00 3.63
CA VAL A 35 -9.35 6.59 4.89
C VAL A 35 -10.84 6.27 4.69
N LYS A 36 -11.29 5.14 5.26
CA LYS A 36 -12.67 4.63 5.09
C LYS A 36 -13.57 4.89 6.29
N ASP A 37 -12.96 5.09 7.46
CA ASP A 37 -13.66 5.35 8.72
C ASP A 37 -13.43 6.80 9.13
N LYS A 38 -14.52 7.55 9.33
CA LYS A 38 -14.50 8.97 9.71
C LYS A 38 -13.95 9.21 11.11
N ALA A 39 -13.83 8.18 11.95
CA ALA A 39 -13.17 8.29 13.25
C ALA A 39 -11.65 8.47 13.14
N TYR A 40 -11.08 8.26 11.95
CA TYR A 40 -9.66 8.39 11.70
C TYR A 40 -9.35 9.70 10.96
N ASP A 41 -8.22 10.31 11.31
CA ASP A 41 -7.61 11.40 10.54
C ASP A 41 -7.52 10.98 9.06
N ASP A 42 -8.06 11.78 8.15
CA ASP A 42 -8.18 11.46 6.73
C ASP A 42 -6.83 11.50 5.98
N THR A 43 -5.77 11.99 6.62
CA THR A 43 -4.38 11.96 6.14
C THR A 43 -3.59 10.74 6.65
N ARG A 44 -4.14 9.94 7.57
CA ARG A 44 -3.43 8.88 8.32
C ARG A 44 -2.56 7.99 7.44
N TYR A 45 -3.11 7.39 6.39
CA TYR A 45 -2.38 6.41 5.57
C TYR A 45 -1.34 7.05 4.65
N VAL A 46 -1.27 8.37 4.58
CA VAL A 46 -0.15 9.07 3.96
C VAL A 46 0.90 9.35 5.02
N ILE A 47 0.54 10.00 6.12
CA ILE A 47 1.47 10.45 7.16
C ILE A 47 2.18 9.27 7.84
N GLU A 48 1.46 8.21 8.18
CA GLU A 48 2.03 7.05 8.90
C GLU A 48 2.81 6.10 7.98
N LEU A 49 2.78 6.29 6.66
CA LEU A 49 3.47 5.46 5.67
C LEU A 49 4.59 6.22 4.93
N ILE A 50 4.99 7.38 5.43
CA ILE A 50 6.16 8.10 4.91
C ILE A 50 7.43 7.30 5.24
N GLY A 51 8.22 7.01 4.22
CA GLY A 51 9.57 6.49 4.39
C GLY A 51 10.38 6.52 3.09
N PRO A 52 11.72 6.40 3.19
CA PRO A 52 12.62 6.42 2.04
C PRO A 52 12.23 5.45 0.92
N ASP A 53 12.37 5.90 -0.33
CA ASP A 53 12.18 5.08 -1.53
C ASP A 53 10.80 4.41 -1.64
N THR A 54 9.75 5.05 -1.12
CA THR A 54 8.36 4.59 -1.25
C THR A 54 7.55 5.51 -2.16
N VAL A 55 6.44 5.01 -2.69
CA VAL A 55 5.40 5.77 -3.41
C VAL A 55 4.10 5.65 -2.63
N ASN A 56 3.28 6.69 -2.63
CA ASN A 56 1.88 6.60 -2.21
C ASN A 56 0.99 7.03 -3.38
N THR A 57 0.05 6.18 -3.79
CA THR A 57 -0.95 6.53 -4.82
C THR A 57 -2.24 6.94 -4.12
N MET A 58 -2.42 8.26 -4.01
CA MET A 58 -3.51 8.87 -3.26
C MET A 58 -4.73 9.08 -4.16
N PRO A 59 -5.95 8.77 -3.71
CA PRO A 59 -7.15 9.37 -4.29
C PRO A 59 -7.09 10.90 -4.17
N GLN A 60 -7.74 11.61 -5.10
CA GLN A 60 -7.73 13.08 -5.13
C GLN A 60 -8.10 13.71 -3.77
N GLY A 61 -9.17 13.23 -3.12
CA GLY A 61 -9.59 13.76 -1.82
C GLY A 61 -8.54 13.59 -0.71
N THR A 62 -7.77 12.50 -0.73
CA THR A 62 -6.67 12.29 0.23
C THR A 62 -5.49 13.21 -0.07
N LEU A 63 -5.17 13.43 -1.35
CA LEU A 63 -4.14 14.39 -1.74
C LEU A 63 -4.52 15.81 -1.28
N ASP A 64 -5.78 16.21 -1.47
CA ASP A 64 -6.28 17.52 -1.06
C ASP A 64 -6.24 17.70 0.47
N ALA A 65 -6.65 16.68 1.24
CA ALA A 65 -6.56 16.70 2.70
C ALA A 65 -5.10 16.83 3.20
N VAL A 66 -4.18 16.04 2.63
CA VAL A 66 -2.76 16.14 2.96
C VAL A 66 -2.18 17.52 2.60
N LYS A 67 -2.61 18.10 1.49
CA LYS A 67 -2.20 19.45 1.08
C LYS A 67 -2.73 20.53 2.02
N ASP A 68 -3.95 20.38 2.51
CA ASP A 68 -4.61 21.33 3.40
C ASP A 68 -4.02 21.30 4.82
N HIS A 69 -3.92 20.10 5.42
CA HIS A 69 -3.58 19.96 6.84
C HIS A 69 -2.69 18.76 7.17
N GLY A 70 -2.03 18.15 6.19
CA GLY A 70 -1.10 17.05 6.42
C GLY A 70 0.18 17.49 7.14
N VAL A 71 0.51 16.86 8.28
CA VAL A 71 1.72 17.16 9.06
C VAL A 71 2.68 15.97 9.04
N SER A 72 3.72 16.06 8.20
CA SER A 72 4.79 15.04 8.17
C SER A 72 5.68 15.14 9.40
N ARG A 73 6.02 13.98 9.98
CA ARG A 73 7.01 13.84 11.05
C ARG A 73 8.33 13.22 10.57
N GLY A 74 8.53 13.15 9.26
CA GLY A 74 9.66 12.47 8.63
C GLY A 74 9.40 10.98 8.40
N ASP A 75 10.45 10.17 8.44
CA ASP A 75 10.37 8.72 8.26
C ASP A 75 9.55 8.07 9.39
N ALA A 76 8.31 7.69 9.06
CA ALA A 76 7.40 7.00 9.95
C ALA A 76 7.56 5.48 9.87
N LEU A 77 8.14 4.95 8.80
CA LEU A 77 8.23 3.51 8.57
C LEU A 77 9.39 2.87 9.35
N THR A 78 10.62 3.36 9.16
CA THR A 78 11.82 2.69 9.72
C THR A 78 11.79 2.56 11.25
N PRO A 79 11.45 3.62 12.02
CA PRO A 79 11.41 3.53 13.48
C PRO A 79 10.31 2.59 14.01
N ASN A 80 9.23 2.39 13.25
CA ASN A 80 8.04 1.66 13.69
C ASN A 80 8.01 0.17 13.28
N ILE A 81 9.03 -0.33 12.58
CA ILE A 81 9.06 -1.74 12.15
C ILE A 81 8.86 -2.70 13.33
N LYS A 82 9.53 -2.44 14.46
CA LYS A 82 9.42 -3.29 15.66
C LYS A 82 7.99 -3.31 16.22
N ASN A 83 7.34 -2.15 16.27
CA ASN A 83 5.96 -2.03 16.74
C ASN A 83 5.02 -2.79 15.81
N ALA A 84 5.16 -2.61 14.50
CA ALA A 84 4.32 -3.30 13.52
C ALA A 84 4.46 -4.84 13.59
N VAL A 85 5.67 -5.35 13.86
CA VAL A 85 5.88 -6.80 14.09
C VAL A 85 5.16 -7.27 15.37
N ALA A 86 5.23 -6.48 16.44
CA ALA A 86 4.54 -6.79 17.69
C ALA A 86 3.02 -6.77 17.50
N ASP A 87 2.47 -5.82 16.76
CA ASP A 87 1.04 -5.73 16.46
C ASP A 87 0.56 -6.95 15.67
N LEU A 88 1.30 -7.40 14.65
CA LEU A 88 0.97 -8.63 13.93
C LEU A 88 1.04 -9.88 14.82
N ALA A 89 1.99 -9.93 15.75
CA ALA A 89 2.07 -11.01 16.73
C ALA A 89 0.88 -10.99 17.70
N ALA A 90 0.44 -9.81 18.15
CA ALA A 90 -0.73 -9.64 19.00
C ALA A 90 -2.03 -10.08 18.29
N LEU A 91 -2.19 -9.72 17.01
CA LEU A 91 -3.31 -10.21 16.17
C LEU A 91 -3.32 -11.74 16.11
N LYS A 92 -2.16 -12.36 15.89
CA LYS A 92 -2.05 -13.83 15.89
C LYS A 92 -2.42 -14.43 17.26
N ALA A 93 -2.01 -13.80 18.36
CA ALA A 93 -2.30 -14.28 19.71
C ALA A 93 -3.80 -14.31 20.04
N VAL A 94 -4.60 -13.43 19.42
CA VAL A 94 -6.06 -13.42 19.54
C VAL A 94 -6.76 -14.27 18.46
N GLY A 95 -6.00 -15.08 17.72
CA GLY A 95 -6.54 -16.03 16.73
C GLY A 95 -6.74 -15.47 15.32
N ILE A 96 -6.23 -14.27 15.02
CA ILE A 96 -6.32 -13.68 13.67
C ILE A 96 -5.17 -14.18 12.80
N SER A 97 -5.49 -14.96 11.76
CA SER A 97 -4.52 -15.42 10.77
C SER A 97 -4.35 -14.40 9.65
N MET A 98 -3.21 -13.69 9.64
CA MET A 98 -2.91 -12.75 8.56
C MET A 98 -2.76 -13.43 7.19
N VAL A 99 -2.45 -14.73 7.16
CA VAL A 99 -2.42 -15.52 5.91
C VAL A 99 -3.83 -15.68 5.36
N GLU A 100 -4.80 -16.04 6.19
CA GLU A 100 -6.20 -16.18 5.77
C GLU A 100 -6.80 -14.82 5.36
N VAL A 101 -6.49 -13.76 6.11
CA VAL A 101 -6.88 -12.39 5.75
C VAL A 101 -6.31 -12.01 4.39
N ALA A 102 -5.02 -12.27 4.12
CA ALA A 102 -4.40 -11.98 2.84
C ALA A 102 -5.05 -12.75 1.67
N ILE A 103 -5.27 -14.07 1.84
CA ILE A 103 -5.94 -14.90 0.82
C ILE A 103 -7.35 -14.39 0.53
N LYS A 104 -8.10 -14.03 1.57
CA LYS A 104 -9.45 -13.50 1.42
C LYS A 104 -9.44 -12.16 0.66
N LEU A 105 -8.57 -11.24 1.08
CA LEU A 105 -8.45 -9.92 0.44
C LEU A 105 -7.97 -10.02 -1.01
N GLU A 106 -7.09 -10.96 -1.34
CA GLU A 106 -6.65 -11.21 -2.72
C GLU A 106 -7.83 -11.64 -3.61
N ARG A 107 -8.61 -12.63 -3.17
CA ARG A 107 -9.79 -13.13 -3.90
C ARG A 107 -10.83 -12.04 -4.11
N GLU A 108 -11.24 -11.38 -3.03
CA GLU A 108 -12.21 -10.27 -3.10
C GLU A 108 -11.67 -9.09 -3.92
N GLY A 109 -10.36 -8.87 -3.90
CA GLY A 109 -9.68 -7.88 -4.73
C GLY A 109 -9.87 -8.19 -6.21
N ILE A 110 -9.55 -9.42 -6.63
CA ILE A 110 -9.74 -9.88 -8.02
C ILE A 110 -11.20 -9.66 -8.46
N ASP A 111 -12.17 -10.07 -7.65
CA ASP A 111 -13.60 -9.90 -7.98
C ASP A 111 -13.96 -8.42 -8.16
N LYS A 112 -13.45 -7.54 -7.29
CA LYS A 112 -13.65 -6.08 -7.37
C LYS A 112 -12.95 -5.43 -8.58
N PHE A 113 -11.97 -6.08 -9.20
CA PHE A 113 -11.38 -5.63 -10.46
C PHE A 113 -12.13 -6.17 -11.69
N VAL A 114 -12.57 -7.43 -11.65
CA VAL A 114 -13.25 -8.08 -12.77
C VAL A 114 -14.63 -7.45 -13.05
N ALA A 115 -15.42 -7.18 -12.01
CA ALA A 115 -16.77 -6.65 -12.21
C ALA A 115 -16.80 -5.29 -12.93
N PRO A 116 -16.04 -4.26 -12.51
CA PRO A 116 -15.98 -2.98 -13.24
C PRO A 116 -15.39 -3.12 -14.65
N TRP A 117 -14.51 -4.09 -14.89
CA TRP A 117 -13.95 -4.33 -16.22
C TRP A 117 -15.00 -4.87 -17.20
N ILE A 118 -15.87 -5.78 -16.74
CA ILE A 118 -16.99 -6.27 -17.54
C ILE A 118 -17.98 -5.13 -17.83
N GLU A 119 -18.31 -4.33 -16.81
CA GLU A 119 -19.17 -3.15 -16.97
C GLU A 119 -18.62 -2.15 -17.99
N LEU A 120 -17.30 -1.92 -17.97
CA LEU A 120 -16.61 -1.09 -18.96
C LEU A 120 -16.76 -1.67 -20.38
N ILE A 121 -16.53 -2.97 -20.56
CA ILE A 121 -16.67 -3.64 -21.87
C ILE A 121 -18.10 -3.50 -22.40
N GLU A 122 -19.11 -3.72 -21.55
CA GLU A 122 -20.52 -3.57 -21.94
C GLU A 122 -20.87 -2.14 -22.34
N THR A 123 -20.34 -1.16 -21.61
CA THR A 123 -20.52 0.26 -21.91
C THR A 123 -19.90 0.60 -23.27
N VAL A 124 -18.68 0.14 -23.55
CA VAL A 124 -18.02 0.35 -24.85
C VAL A 124 -18.81 -0.30 -25.98
N LYS A 125 -19.32 -1.53 -25.80
CA LYS A 125 -20.16 -2.21 -26.81
C LYS A 125 -21.43 -1.44 -27.13
N LYS A 126 -22.11 -0.88 -26.11
CA LYS A 126 -23.31 -0.05 -26.29
C LYS A 126 -23.03 1.18 -27.14
N VAL A 127 -21.88 1.83 -26.91
CA VAL A 127 -21.48 3.02 -27.68
C VAL A 127 -21.07 2.64 -29.12
N ALA A 128 -20.31 1.55 -29.30
CA ALA A 128 -19.80 1.15 -30.61
C ALA A 128 -20.86 0.52 -31.55
N SER A 129 -22.02 0.11 -31.03
CA SER A 129 -23.11 -0.47 -31.82
C SER A 129 -24.14 0.58 -32.29
N ASN A 130 -23.94 1.85 -31.96
CA ASN A 130 -24.70 3.02 -32.45
C ASN A 130 -23.90 3.78 -33.51
#